data_AF-A0A5N5LEP7-F1
#
_entry.id   AF-A0A5N5LEP7-F1
#
_cell.length_a   1.000
_cell.length_b   1.000
_cell.length_c   1.000
_cell.angle_alpha   90.00
_cell.angle_beta   90.00
_cell.angle_gamma   90.00
#
_symmetry.space_group_name_H-M   'P 1'
#
loop_
_entity.id
_entity.type
_entity.pdbx_description
1 polymer ?
#
loop_
_entity_poly.entity_id
_entity_poly.type
_entity_poly.pdbx_seq_one_letter_code
_entity_poly.pdbx_strand_id
1 'polypeptide(L)'
;MKPDACTAGMCTFGRDDFTNPHPGLSFTWLASPRAWITKSRRSGAAVPVSIWVWSYFLIGVSLVVAGALCGISLRNQKLGTSHFGHDSKNKPVLFNGEYLDETMMITVVANTPQLILSICYLAYNGLFTRMLSEFEWASFSVRYATLRVTHKKGQQRSTYRLQLPYRWSIPLLVVSILLHWLYSNCIYVGIYEGYAWDQPLNPVTIRSLQYSTVAILISLCISLSVAAAPIALAMFRLPGRMVLAKNSSATISAACHCIPAASSDDTSYKHDVPLLPVKAGMQTTVSDEAELLREMATGKLIWGVVSSNALERSEYSGEGNPGHLAFGTPEQQVTEPVEGNYYAAVR
;
A
#
# COMPACT_ATOMS: atom_id res chain seq x y z
N MET A 1 -7.18 21.66 -0.70
CA MET A 1 -6.02 21.66 -1.60
C MET A 1 -6.60 21.78 -2.98
N LYS A 2 -6.22 22.79 -3.78
CA LYS A 2 -6.78 22.95 -5.13
C LYS A 2 -6.17 21.85 -6.02
N PRO A 3 -6.96 21.10 -6.80
CA PRO A 3 -6.41 20.11 -7.73
C PRO A 3 -5.53 20.79 -8.78
N ASP A 4 -4.56 20.05 -9.32
CA ASP A 4 -3.66 20.55 -10.36
C ASP A 4 -4.46 20.82 -11.65
N ALA A 5 -4.22 21.98 -12.26
CA ALA A 5 -4.81 22.36 -13.53
C ALA A 5 -4.42 21.38 -14.66
N CYS A 6 -3.23 20.76 -14.58
CA CYS A 6 -2.75 19.81 -15.57
C CYS A 6 -3.57 18.50 -15.61
N THR A 7 -4.33 18.19 -14.55
CA THR A 7 -5.18 16.99 -14.48
C THR A 7 -6.66 17.28 -14.72
N ALA A 8 -7.00 18.52 -15.06
CA ALA A 8 -8.36 18.88 -15.47
C ALA A 8 -8.72 18.12 -16.76
N GLY A 9 -9.95 17.63 -16.86
CA GLY A 9 -10.38 16.81 -18.01
C GLY A 9 -10.02 15.32 -17.94
N MET A 10 -9.25 14.87 -16.94
CA MET A 10 -8.69 13.51 -16.90
C MET A 10 -9.39 12.57 -15.90
N CYS A 11 -10.68 12.77 -15.65
CA CYS A 11 -11.43 12.08 -14.59
C CYS A 11 -11.53 10.54 -14.76
N THR A 12 -11.28 10.02 -15.96
CA THR A 12 -11.25 8.58 -16.28
C THR A 12 -9.85 7.96 -16.17
N PHE A 13 -8.80 8.75 -15.91
CA PHE A 13 -7.41 8.29 -16.04
C PHE A 13 -6.91 7.57 -14.78
N GLY A 14 -6.42 6.34 -14.97
CA GLY A 14 -5.61 5.64 -13.98
C GLY A 14 -4.12 5.92 -14.16
N ARG A 15 -3.28 5.41 -13.25
CA ARG A 15 -1.81 5.61 -13.34
C ARG A 15 -1.24 5.20 -14.71
N ASP A 16 -1.68 4.07 -15.25
CA ASP A 16 -1.13 3.51 -16.48
C ASP A 16 -1.35 4.46 -17.69
N ASP A 17 -2.45 5.21 -17.67
CA ASP A 17 -2.79 6.20 -18.69
C ASP A 17 -1.87 7.44 -18.61
N PHE A 18 -1.27 7.73 -17.44
CA PHE A 18 -0.28 8.80 -17.27
C PHE A 18 1.15 8.36 -17.59
N THR A 19 1.50 7.09 -17.37
CA THR A 19 2.89 6.61 -17.55
C THR A 19 3.22 6.15 -18.96
N ASN A 20 2.21 5.72 -19.73
CA ASN A 20 2.38 5.31 -21.12
C ASN A 20 1.62 6.26 -22.06
N PRO A 21 2.06 7.52 -22.21
CA PRO A 21 1.43 8.42 -23.16
C PRO A 21 1.60 7.87 -24.58
N HIS A 22 0.56 8.01 -25.40
CA HIS A 22 0.68 7.72 -26.84
C HIS A 22 1.80 8.57 -27.44
N PRO A 23 2.72 8.00 -28.24
CA PRO A 23 3.80 8.75 -28.86
C PRO A 23 3.23 9.93 -29.67
N GLY A 24 3.59 11.16 -29.29
CA GLY A 24 3.18 12.38 -30.00
C GLY A 24 1.94 13.12 -29.47
N LEU A 25 1.24 12.63 -28.43
CA LEU A 25 0.14 13.38 -27.81
C LEU A 25 0.60 14.20 -26.59
N SER A 26 0.36 15.51 -26.63
CA SER A 26 0.43 16.39 -25.45
C SER A 26 -0.72 16.07 -24.48
N PHE A 27 -0.45 16.11 -23.17
CA PHE A 27 -1.44 15.92 -22.10
C PHE A 27 -2.70 16.78 -22.27
N THR A 28 -2.59 17.93 -22.94
CA THR A 28 -3.71 18.86 -23.21
C THR A 28 -4.78 18.28 -24.15
N TRP A 29 -4.42 17.36 -25.05
CA TRP A 29 -5.35 16.68 -25.97
C TRP A 29 -6.02 15.44 -25.37
N LEU A 30 -5.60 15.00 -24.18
CA LEU A 30 -6.14 13.83 -23.49
C LEU A 30 -7.39 14.12 -22.65
N ALA A 31 -7.81 15.39 -22.57
CA ALA A 31 -9.01 15.86 -21.88
C ALA A 31 -10.32 15.70 -22.69
N SER A 32 -10.32 14.86 -23.73
CA SER A 32 -11.51 14.56 -24.53
C SER A 32 -12.43 13.54 -23.83
N PRO A 33 -13.75 13.56 -24.10
CA PRO A 33 -14.68 12.57 -23.59
C PRO A 33 -14.19 11.15 -23.89
N ARG A 34 -14.09 10.31 -22.86
CA ARG A 34 -13.61 8.92 -22.98
C ARG A 34 -14.67 7.96 -22.48
N ALA A 35 -14.92 6.90 -23.24
CA ALA A 35 -15.78 5.80 -22.81
C ALA A 35 -15.19 5.11 -21.58
N TRP A 36 -16.03 4.84 -20.58
CA TRP A 36 -15.62 4.10 -19.39
C TRP A 36 -15.43 2.62 -19.72
N ILE A 37 -14.24 2.12 -19.37
CA ILE A 37 -13.86 0.72 -19.56
C ILE A 37 -13.43 0.14 -18.22
N THR A 38 -14.10 -0.92 -17.77
CA THR A 38 -13.77 -1.61 -16.53
C THR A 38 -12.55 -2.50 -16.73
N LYS A 39 -11.38 -2.01 -16.31
CA LYS A 39 -10.13 -2.79 -16.27
C LYS A 39 -10.18 -3.86 -15.17
N SER A 40 -9.36 -4.91 -15.26
CA SER A 40 -9.23 -5.93 -14.20
C SER A 40 -8.64 -5.32 -12.91
N ARG A 41 -9.34 -5.48 -11.77
CA ARG A 41 -9.02 -4.79 -10.49
C ARG A 41 -8.61 -5.76 -9.38
N ARG A 42 -7.52 -6.50 -9.57
CA ARG A 42 -6.90 -7.28 -8.48
C ARG A 42 -6.02 -6.36 -7.64
N SER A 43 -5.98 -6.57 -6.31
CA SER A 43 -5.15 -5.76 -5.41
C SER A 43 -3.67 -5.82 -5.79
N GLY A 44 -3.19 -6.95 -6.32
CA GLY A 44 -1.83 -7.10 -6.80
C GLY A 44 -1.45 -6.16 -7.94
N ALA A 45 -2.42 -5.73 -8.76
CA ALA A 45 -2.20 -4.80 -9.86
C ALA A 45 -1.92 -3.36 -9.37
N ALA A 46 -2.21 -3.06 -8.10
CA ALA A 46 -1.87 -1.78 -7.47
C ALA A 46 -0.37 -1.58 -7.32
N VAL A 47 0.37 -2.68 -7.22
CA VAL A 47 1.81 -2.68 -6.97
C VAL A 47 2.53 -2.86 -8.30
N PRO A 48 3.53 -2.00 -8.63
CA PRO A 48 4.29 -2.16 -9.85
C PRO A 48 5.12 -3.44 -9.82
N VAL A 49 5.29 -4.08 -10.98
CA VAL A 49 5.98 -5.37 -11.13
C VAL A 49 7.42 -5.30 -10.61
N SER A 50 8.11 -4.17 -10.79
CA SER A 50 9.47 -3.97 -10.26
C SER A 50 9.55 -4.16 -8.75
N ILE A 51 8.56 -3.68 -8.00
CA ILE A 51 8.54 -3.83 -6.54
C ILE A 51 8.21 -5.26 -6.14
N TRP A 52 7.32 -5.95 -6.87
CA TRP A 52 7.12 -7.39 -6.67
C TRP A 52 8.42 -8.16 -6.87
N VAL A 53 9.11 -7.92 -7.99
CA VAL A 53 10.36 -8.62 -8.33
C VAL A 53 11.44 -8.35 -7.29
N TRP A 54 11.70 -7.09 -6.93
CA TRP A 54 12.73 -6.77 -5.93
C TRP A 54 12.40 -7.32 -4.55
N SER A 55 11.16 -7.19 -4.08
CA SER A 55 10.75 -7.71 -2.77
C SER A 55 10.83 -9.23 -2.71
N TYR A 56 10.34 -9.93 -3.74
CA TYR A 56 10.37 -11.40 -3.78
C TYR A 56 11.74 -11.97 -4.13
N PHE A 57 12.59 -11.23 -4.84
CA PHE A 57 13.99 -11.59 -4.99
C PHE A 57 14.68 -11.62 -3.63
N LEU A 58 14.52 -10.56 -2.84
CA LEU A 58 15.12 -10.46 -1.51
C LEU A 58 14.56 -11.53 -0.55
N ILE A 59 13.24 -11.70 -0.49
CA ILE A 59 12.61 -12.75 0.32
C ILE A 59 13.04 -14.14 -0.18
N GLY A 60 13.04 -14.37 -1.49
CA GLY A 60 13.42 -15.62 -2.11
C GLY A 60 14.86 -16.04 -1.80
N VAL A 61 15.82 -15.12 -1.93
CA VAL A 61 17.22 -15.37 -1.55
C VAL A 61 17.31 -15.74 -0.06
N SER A 62 16.61 -15.02 0.82
CA SER A 62 16.62 -15.31 2.26
C SER A 62 16.04 -16.70 2.57
N LEU A 63 14.98 -17.11 1.88
CA LEU A 63 14.36 -18.43 2.02
C LEU A 63 15.25 -19.55 1.46
N VAL A 64 15.96 -19.31 0.36
CA VAL A 64 16.93 -20.27 -0.19
C VAL A 64 18.08 -20.49 0.79
N VAL A 65 18.62 -19.41 1.38
CA VAL A 65 19.66 -19.51 2.42
C VAL A 65 19.12 -20.25 3.65
N ALA A 66 17.93 -19.90 4.14
CA ALA A 66 17.31 -20.58 5.28
C ALA A 66 17.05 -22.07 4.98
N GLY A 67 16.62 -22.41 3.76
CA GLY A 67 16.41 -23.78 3.30
C GLY A 67 17.73 -24.57 3.22
N ALA A 68 18.80 -23.96 2.72
CA ALA A 68 20.12 -24.56 2.69
C ALA A 68 20.65 -24.82 4.11
N LEU A 69 20.51 -23.84 5.01
CA LEU A 69 20.86 -23.98 6.43
C LEU A 69 20.06 -25.10 7.10
N CYS A 70 18.75 -25.18 6.83
CA CYS A 70 17.90 -26.27 7.31
C CYS A 70 18.38 -27.63 6.79
N GLY A 71 18.71 -27.74 5.50
CA GLY A 71 19.23 -28.97 4.90
C GLY A 71 20.57 -29.42 5.50
N ILE A 72 21.50 -28.49 5.71
CA ILE A 72 22.79 -28.76 6.38
C ILE A 72 22.56 -29.18 7.83
N SER A 73 21.70 -28.45 8.54
CA SER A 73 21.35 -28.68 9.94
C SER A 73 20.77 -30.09 10.16
N LEU A 74 19.83 -30.51 9.31
CA LEU A 74 19.21 -31.84 9.34
C LEU A 74 20.18 -32.99 9.06
N ARG A 75 21.21 -32.77 8.22
CA ARG A 75 22.26 -33.77 7.95
C ARG A 75 23.17 -33.96 9.16
N ASN A 76 23.43 -32.87 9.90
CA ASN A 76 24.39 -32.86 11.00
C ASN A 76 23.76 -33.21 12.35
N GLN A 77 22.48 -32.87 12.59
CA GLN A 77 21.79 -33.09 13.85
C GLN A 77 20.36 -33.59 13.59
N LYS A 78 20.00 -34.75 14.16
CA LYS A 78 18.65 -35.31 14.06
C LYS A 78 17.67 -34.49 14.90
N LEU A 79 16.41 -34.33 14.46
CA LEU A 79 15.40 -33.56 15.20
C LEU A 79 15.23 -34.03 16.64
N GLY A 80 15.17 -35.35 16.89
CA GLY A 80 14.97 -35.90 18.24
C GLY A 80 16.11 -35.62 19.22
N THR A 81 17.27 -35.18 18.73
CA THR A 81 18.44 -34.79 19.54
C THR A 81 18.62 -33.28 19.64
N SER A 82 17.84 -32.51 18.87
CA SER A 82 17.92 -31.05 18.87
C SER A 82 16.90 -30.47 19.84
N HIS A 83 17.37 -29.54 20.66
CA HIS A 83 16.54 -28.79 21.58
C HIS A 83 16.22 -27.42 20.98
N PHE A 84 15.00 -26.94 21.23
CA PHE A 84 14.59 -25.61 20.78
C PHE A 84 15.34 -24.53 21.57
N GLY A 85 15.94 -23.58 20.86
CA GLY A 85 16.65 -22.45 21.47
C GLY A 85 18.04 -22.79 21.98
N HIS A 86 18.50 -22.03 22.96
CA HIS A 86 19.86 -22.10 23.50
C HIS A 86 19.99 -23.29 24.44
N ASP A 87 20.65 -24.35 23.99
CA ASP A 87 20.85 -25.58 24.77
C ASP A 87 22.25 -26.15 24.49
N SER A 88 22.94 -26.64 25.52
CA SER A 88 24.29 -27.22 25.40
C SER A 88 24.33 -28.52 24.61
N LYS A 89 23.19 -29.19 24.42
CA LYS A 89 23.06 -30.39 23.58
C LYS A 89 23.01 -30.07 22.09
N ASN A 90 22.81 -28.80 21.72
CA ASN A 90 22.84 -28.39 20.33
C ASN A 90 24.27 -28.37 19.80
N LYS A 91 24.40 -28.67 18.50
CA LYS A 91 25.73 -28.82 17.89
C LYS A 91 26.35 -27.45 17.60
N PRO A 92 27.67 -27.30 17.82
CA PRO A 92 28.41 -26.14 17.34
C PRO A 92 28.55 -26.19 15.82
N VAL A 93 28.72 -25.02 15.20
CA VAL A 93 29.16 -24.90 13.81
C VAL A 93 30.67 -24.99 13.78
N LEU A 94 31.18 -25.96 13.04
CA LEU A 94 32.61 -26.18 12.83
C LEU A 94 33.00 -25.65 11.44
N PHE A 95 34.08 -24.89 11.38
CA PHE A 95 34.64 -24.36 10.13
C PHE A 95 35.95 -25.10 9.84
N ASN A 96 35.99 -25.86 8.75
CA ASN A 96 37.09 -26.77 8.42
C ASN A 96 37.45 -27.77 9.55
N GLY A 97 36.48 -28.12 10.40
CA GLY A 97 36.68 -29.02 11.54
C GLY A 97 37.09 -28.33 12.84
N GLU A 98 37.32 -27.03 12.83
CA GLU A 98 37.73 -26.25 14.01
C GLU A 98 36.62 -25.31 14.50
N TYR A 99 36.73 -24.90 15.76
CA TYR A 99 35.91 -23.85 16.35
C TYR A 99 36.40 -22.49 15.87
N LEU A 100 35.48 -21.63 15.42
CA LEU A 100 35.81 -20.21 15.27
C LEU A 100 35.87 -19.58 16.66
N ASP A 101 37.04 -19.14 17.11
CA ASP A 101 37.21 -18.42 18.39
C ASP A 101 37.32 -16.88 18.20
N GLU A 102 36.91 -16.38 17.03
CA GLU A 102 36.85 -14.94 16.76
C GLU A 102 35.51 -14.33 17.19
N THR A 103 35.46 -13.80 18.42
CA THR A 103 34.24 -13.23 19.03
C THR A 103 33.50 -12.24 18.13
N MET A 104 34.23 -11.33 17.48
CA MET A 104 33.63 -10.31 16.62
C MET A 104 32.93 -10.94 15.41
N MET A 105 33.60 -11.86 14.72
CA MET A 105 33.07 -12.55 13.55
C MET A 105 31.83 -13.38 13.91
N ILE A 106 31.90 -14.18 14.98
CA ILE A 106 30.78 -15.03 15.42
C ILE A 106 29.57 -14.18 15.79
N THR A 107 29.78 -13.04 16.45
CA THR A 107 28.69 -12.13 16.85
C THR A 107 28.01 -11.51 15.63
N VAL A 108 28.78 -11.07 14.63
CA VAL A 108 28.24 -10.53 13.38
C VAL A 108 27.44 -11.61 12.64
N VAL A 109 27.98 -12.82 12.51
CA VAL A 109 27.31 -13.93 11.82
C VAL A 109 26.01 -14.31 12.54
N ALA A 110 26.01 -14.38 13.87
CA ALA A 110 24.82 -14.70 14.67
C ALA A 110 23.68 -13.67 14.54
N ASN A 111 24.01 -12.41 14.21
CA ASN A 111 23.05 -11.30 14.07
C ASN A 111 22.70 -10.94 12.61
N THR A 112 23.42 -11.51 11.65
CA THR A 112 23.17 -11.28 10.21
C THR A 112 21.75 -11.66 9.78
N PRO A 113 21.16 -12.79 10.23
CA PRO A 113 19.78 -13.14 9.89
C PRO A 113 18.76 -12.08 10.35
N GLN A 114 18.97 -11.46 11.51
CA GLN A 114 18.11 -10.44 12.10
C GLN A 114 18.16 -9.16 11.27
N LEU A 115 19.36 -8.77 10.79
CA LEU A 115 19.49 -7.64 9.87
C LEU A 115 18.75 -7.89 8.55
N ILE A 116 18.94 -9.07 7.96
CA ILE A 116 18.26 -9.47 6.72
C ILE A 116 16.74 -9.44 6.93
N LEU A 117 16.24 -9.97 8.05
CA LEU A 117 14.83 -9.99 8.40
C LEU A 117 14.24 -8.58 8.51
N SER A 118 14.98 -7.62 9.07
CA SER A 118 14.55 -6.21 9.12
C SER A 118 14.43 -5.58 7.73
N ILE A 119 15.36 -5.89 6.81
CA ILE A 119 15.27 -5.43 5.41
C ILE A 119 14.07 -6.07 4.70
N CYS A 120 13.87 -7.39 4.88
CA CYS A 120 12.68 -8.10 4.39
C CYS A 120 11.40 -7.44 4.89
N TYR A 121 11.33 -7.08 6.18
CA TYR A 121 10.17 -6.43 6.78
C TYR A 121 9.85 -5.08 6.13
N LEU A 122 10.85 -4.26 5.79
CA LEU A 122 10.61 -2.99 5.10
C LEU A 122 10.00 -3.20 3.71
N ALA A 123 10.54 -4.15 2.93
CA ALA A 123 10.01 -4.50 1.62
C ALA A 123 8.57 -5.05 1.73
N TYR A 124 8.34 -5.92 2.72
CA TYR A 124 7.05 -6.54 3.00
C TYR A 124 5.99 -5.51 3.41
N ASN A 125 6.34 -4.58 4.32
CA ASN A 125 5.45 -3.49 4.74
C ASN A 125 5.12 -2.56 3.56
N GLY A 126 6.08 -2.33 2.65
CA GLY A 126 5.87 -1.57 1.41
C GLY A 126 4.81 -2.20 0.50
N LEU A 127 4.81 -3.53 0.35
CA LEU A 127 3.79 -4.26 -0.42
C LEU A 127 2.39 -4.10 0.18
N PHE A 128 2.25 -4.35 1.49
CA PHE A 128 0.98 -4.20 2.20
C PHE A 128 0.45 -2.77 2.15
N THR A 129 1.33 -1.78 2.33
CA THR A 129 0.96 -0.36 2.28
C THR A 129 0.34 0.02 0.94
N ARG A 130 0.96 -0.41 -0.17
CA ARG A 130 0.44 -0.12 -1.52
C ARG A 130 -0.89 -0.81 -1.78
N MET A 131 -1.01 -2.10 -1.46
CA MET A 131 -2.25 -2.86 -1.65
C MET A 131 -3.40 -2.30 -0.81
N LEU A 132 -3.16 -2.00 0.48
CA LEU A 132 -4.18 -1.49 1.38
C LEU A 132 -4.58 -0.04 1.07
N SER A 133 -3.63 0.80 0.62
CA SER A 133 -3.93 2.14 0.11
C SER A 133 -4.88 2.08 -1.09
N GLU A 134 -4.68 1.11 -1.99
CA GLU A 134 -5.59 0.92 -3.12
C GLU A 134 -6.96 0.38 -2.69
N PHE A 135 -7.03 -0.47 -1.67
CA PHE A 135 -8.32 -0.88 -1.08
C PHE A 135 -9.07 0.30 -0.46
N GLU A 136 -8.36 1.20 0.24
CA GLU A 136 -8.94 2.41 0.80
C GLU A 136 -9.46 3.33 -0.30
N TRP A 137 -8.65 3.56 -1.33
CA TRP A 137 -9.03 4.29 -2.54
C TRP A 137 -10.28 3.68 -3.17
N ALA A 138 -10.24 2.42 -3.58
CA ALA A 138 -11.36 1.72 -4.19
C ALA A 138 -12.66 1.76 -3.36
N SER A 139 -12.55 1.80 -2.03
CA SER A 139 -13.73 1.86 -1.15
C SER A 139 -14.57 3.13 -1.31
N PHE A 140 -13.97 4.23 -1.80
CA PHE A 140 -14.72 5.45 -2.10
C PHE A 140 -15.73 5.27 -3.24
N SER A 141 -15.59 4.26 -4.10
CA SER A 141 -16.58 4.00 -5.17
C SER A 141 -17.80 3.19 -4.73
N VAL A 142 -17.82 2.68 -3.49
CA VAL A 142 -18.90 1.80 -2.99
C VAL A 142 -19.63 2.42 -1.81
N ARG A 143 -18.95 3.27 -1.03
CA ARG A 143 -19.51 3.87 0.18
C ARG A 143 -19.00 5.28 0.40
N TYR A 144 -19.82 6.05 1.09
CA TYR A 144 -19.43 7.33 1.66
C TYR A 144 -18.35 7.13 2.74
N ALA A 145 -17.15 7.64 2.47
CA ALA A 145 -15.99 7.55 3.35
C ALA A 145 -15.37 8.94 3.57
N THR A 146 -14.68 9.14 4.69
CA THR A 146 -14.03 10.42 5.00
C THR A 146 -12.57 10.38 4.61
N LEU A 147 -12.02 11.54 4.22
CA LEU A 147 -10.62 11.65 3.86
C LEU A 147 -9.72 11.45 5.09
N ARG A 148 -8.60 10.75 4.87
CA ARG A 148 -7.52 10.60 5.85
C ARG A 148 -6.49 11.70 5.63
N VAL A 149 -6.31 12.56 6.61
CA VAL A 149 -5.45 13.76 6.53
C VAL A 149 -4.55 13.88 7.76
N THR A 150 -3.40 14.55 7.63
CA THR A 150 -2.50 14.76 8.76
C THR A 150 -3.12 15.62 9.87
N HIS A 151 -3.82 16.68 9.48
CA HIS A 151 -4.51 17.58 10.41
C HIS A 151 -6.02 17.50 10.17
N LYS A 152 -6.73 16.80 11.06
CA LYS A 152 -8.17 16.59 10.94
C LYS A 152 -8.94 17.93 11.02
N LYS A 153 -9.94 18.09 10.15
CA LYS A 153 -10.98 19.11 10.24
C LYS A 153 -12.34 18.46 9.97
N GLY A 154 -13.37 18.85 10.73
CA GLY A 154 -14.72 18.27 10.61
C GLY A 154 -14.75 16.75 10.85
N GLN A 155 -15.31 16.00 9.89
CA GLN A 155 -15.50 14.53 9.98
C GLN A 155 -14.30 13.73 9.45
N GLN A 156 -13.23 14.39 9.01
CA GLN A 156 -12.02 13.74 8.49
C GLN A 156 -11.33 12.88 9.56
N ARG A 157 -10.62 11.85 9.09
CA ARG A 157 -9.81 10.99 9.95
C ARG A 157 -8.37 11.48 9.95
N SER A 158 -7.75 11.53 11.13
CA SER A 158 -6.31 11.77 11.21
C SER A 158 -5.55 10.60 10.58
N THR A 159 -4.48 10.88 9.85
CA THR A 159 -3.51 9.86 9.45
C THR A 159 -2.96 9.19 10.71
N TYR A 160 -2.80 7.88 10.64
CA TYR A 160 -2.13 7.11 11.69
C TYR A 160 -0.65 7.52 11.77
N ARG A 161 0.01 7.35 12.93
CA ARG A 161 1.46 7.59 13.02
C ARG A 161 2.26 6.65 12.11
N LEU A 162 1.72 5.46 11.82
CA LEU A 162 2.20 4.53 10.80
C LEU A 162 1.29 4.59 9.57
N GLN A 163 1.84 4.57 8.35
CA GLN A 163 1.07 4.72 7.10
C GLN A 163 -0.10 3.71 6.94
N LEU A 164 -0.02 2.55 7.61
CA LEU A 164 -1.00 1.48 7.59
C LEU A 164 -2.03 1.61 8.73
N PRO A 165 -3.31 1.22 8.52
CA PRO A 165 -4.25 1.05 9.62
C PRO A 165 -3.73 0.09 10.69
N TYR A 166 -3.89 0.44 11.97
CA TYR A 166 -3.36 -0.36 13.09
C TYR A 166 -3.79 -1.84 13.07
N ARG A 167 -5.00 -2.14 12.59
CA ARG A 167 -5.50 -3.52 12.41
C ARG A 167 -4.62 -4.40 11.52
N TRP A 168 -3.84 -3.80 10.62
CA TRP A 168 -2.87 -4.50 9.77
C TRP A 168 -1.45 -4.28 10.27
N SER A 169 -1.12 -3.07 10.73
CA SER A 169 0.24 -2.75 11.20
C SER A 169 0.62 -3.55 12.44
N ILE A 170 -0.29 -3.74 13.38
CA ILE A 170 -0.03 -4.44 14.64
C ILE A 170 0.26 -5.92 14.39
N PRO A 171 -0.58 -6.69 13.67
CA PRO A 171 -0.23 -8.08 13.32
C PRO A 171 1.10 -8.22 12.58
N LEU A 172 1.39 -7.32 11.63
CA LEU A 172 2.66 -7.33 10.91
C LEU A 172 3.86 -7.13 11.84
N LEU A 173 3.75 -6.19 12.77
CA LEU A 173 4.79 -5.91 13.75
C LEU A 173 4.96 -7.07 14.74
N VAL A 174 3.85 -7.65 15.22
CA VAL A 174 3.88 -8.85 16.09
C VAL A 174 4.56 -10.02 15.39
N VAL A 175 4.20 -10.31 14.14
CA VAL A 175 4.84 -11.38 13.35
C VAL A 175 6.33 -11.09 13.15
N SER A 176 6.71 -9.83 12.90
CA SER A 176 8.11 -9.43 12.78
C SER A 176 8.89 -9.67 14.08
N ILE A 177 8.35 -9.24 15.22
CA ILE A 177 8.96 -9.49 16.54
C ILE A 177 9.10 -10.98 16.81
N LEU A 178 8.06 -11.76 16.54
CA LEU A 178 8.09 -13.21 16.72
C LEU A 178 9.14 -13.89 15.82
N LEU A 179 9.25 -13.47 14.56
CA LEU A 179 10.30 -13.96 13.67
C LEU A 179 11.68 -13.56 14.18
N HIS A 180 11.90 -12.33 14.63
CA HIS A 180 13.17 -11.90 15.21
C HIS A 180 13.57 -12.74 16.42
N TRP A 181 12.63 -12.99 17.32
CA TRP A 181 12.82 -13.86 18.48
C TRP A 181 13.09 -15.31 18.07
N LEU A 182 12.42 -15.81 17.05
CA LEU A 182 12.60 -17.18 16.60
C LEU A 182 13.98 -17.37 15.91
N TYR A 183 14.41 -16.38 15.12
CA TYR A 183 15.72 -16.39 14.46
C TYR A 183 16.87 -16.28 15.47
N SER A 184 16.71 -15.57 16.60
CA SER A 184 17.72 -15.57 17.67
C SER A 184 17.89 -16.93 18.36
N ASN A 185 16.93 -17.85 18.16
CA ASN A 185 16.99 -19.22 18.64
C ASN A 185 17.50 -20.20 17.56
N CYS A 186 17.65 -19.76 16.31
CA CYS A 186 18.15 -20.60 15.21
C CYS A 186 19.67 -20.74 15.24
N ILE A 187 20.35 -19.60 15.36
CA ILE A 187 21.81 -19.49 15.34
C ILE A 187 22.19 -18.50 16.42
N TYR A 188 23.09 -18.90 17.32
CA TYR A 188 23.44 -18.10 18.49
C TYR A 188 24.88 -18.37 18.94
N VAL A 189 25.43 -17.44 19.72
CA VAL A 189 26.78 -17.57 20.27
C VAL A 189 26.75 -18.54 21.45
N GLY A 190 27.56 -19.58 21.38
CA GLY A 190 27.82 -20.52 22.46
C GLY A 190 29.17 -20.25 23.12
N ILE A 191 29.21 -20.34 24.44
CA ILE A 191 30.44 -20.23 25.22
C ILE A 191 30.64 -21.58 25.92
N TYR A 192 31.78 -22.21 25.69
CA TYR A 192 32.18 -23.46 26.30
C TYR A 192 33.34 -23.17 27.24
N GLU A 193 33.10 -23.36 28.54
CA GLU A 193 34.14 -23.26 29.56
C GLU A 193 34.56 -24.66 29.96
N GLY A 194 35.87 -24.89 29.96
CA GLY A 194 36.47 -26.14 30.35
C GLY A 194 37.81 -25.93 31.03
N TYR A 195 38.46 -27.04 31.32
CA TYR A 195 39.75 -27.06 31.98
C TYR A 195 40.74 -27.83 31.11
N ALA A 196 41.93 -27.28 30.93
CA ALA A 196 43.01 -28.02 30.30
C ALA A 196 43.45 -29.18 31.22
N TRP A 197 44.02 -30.21 30.61
CA TRP A 197 44.40 -31.47 31.26
C TRP A 197 45.76 -31.37 31.98
N ASP A 198 46.39 -30.20 31.96
CA ASP A 198 47.63 -29.88 32.67
C ASP A 198 47.35 -29.38 34.12
N GLN A 199 48.34 -29.55 35.00
CA GLN A 199 48.35 -28.93 36.32
C GLN A 199 49.32 -27.73 36.29
N PRO A 200 48.93 -26.54 36.78
CA PRO A 200 47.64 -26.20 37.38
C PRO A 200 46.50 -26.17 36.36
N LEU A 201 45.29 -26.43 36.84
CA LEU A 201 44.09 -26.54 36.03
C LEU A 201 43.73 -25.17 35.41
N ASN A 202 44.25 -24.89 34.22
CA ASN A 202 44.04 -23.61 33.56
C ASN A 202 42.66 -23.59 32.87
N PRO A 203 41.80 -22.59 33.14
CA PRO A 203 40.50 -22.48 32.48
C PRO A 203 40.69 -22.16 31.00
N VAL A 204 39.98 -22.89 30.14
CA VAL A 204 39.95 -22.68 28.69
C VAL A 204 38.52 -22.31 28.30
N THR A 205 38.36 -21.15 27.66
CA THR A 205 37.07 -20.69 27.16
C THR A 205 37.10 -20.71 25.64
N ILE A 206 36.28 -21.56 25.03
CA ILE A 206 36.09 -21.63 23.58
C ILE A 206 34.75 -20.99 23.26
N ARG A 207 34.76 -19.95 22.44
CA ARG A 207 33.53 -19.39 21.88
C ARG A 207 33.27 -20.02 20.54
N SER A 208 32.03 -20.32 20.21
CA SER A 208 31.68 -20.78 18.87
C SER A 208 30.24 -20.45 18.53
N LEU A 209 29.87 -20.62 17.26
CA LEU A 209 28.48 -20.54 16.85
C LEU A 209 27.78 -21.87 17.17
N GLN A 210 26.55 -21.83 17.65
CA GLN A 210 25.68 -22.99 17.83
C GLN A 210 24.39 -22.80 17.03
N TYR A 211 23.72 -23.90 16.72
CA TYR A 211 22.45 -23.85 16.01
C TYR A 211 21.42 -24.86 16.54
N SER A 212 20.15 -24.48 16.47
CA SER A 212 19.02 -25.37 16.79
C SER A 212 18.31 -25.80 15.51
N THR A 213 18.41 -27.08 15.18
CA THR A 213 17.74 -27.67 14.00
C THR A 213 16.23 -27.52 14.07
N VAL A 214 15.65 -27.70 15.27
CA VAL A 214 14.20 -27.55 15.50
C VAL A 214 13.78 -26.10 15.29
N ALA A 215 14.52 -25.12 15.84
CA ALA A 215 14.19 -23.71 15.66
C ALA A 215 14.32 -23.27 14.19
N ILE A 216 15.35 -23.73 13.48
CA ILE A 216 15.53 -23.45 12.04
C ILE A 216 14.35 -23.98 11.23
N LEU A 217 13.91 -25.21 11.49
CA LEU A 217 12.78 -25.82 10.77
C LEU A 217 11.47 -25.06 11.03
N ILE A 218 11.16 -24.75 12.29
CA ILE A 218 9.96 -23.98 12.66
C ILE A 218 10.02 -22.58 12.00
N SER A 219 11.18 -21.92 12.01
CA SER A 219 11.38 -20.62 11.38
C SER A 219 11.15 -20.65 9.89
N LEU A 220 11.63 -21.69 9.21
CA LEU A 220 11.45 -21.86 7.78
C LEU A 220 9.97 -22.00 7.42
N CYS A 221 9.23 -22.85 8.15
CA CYS A 221 7.79 -23.05 7.93
C CYS A 221 6.98 -21.76 8.14
N ILE A 222 7.28 -21.00 9.20
CA ILE A 222 6.61 -19.72 9.46
C ILE A 222 7.00 -18.69 8.39
N SER A 223 8.28 -18.62 8.00
CA SER A 223 8.76 -17.68 6.97
C SER A 223 8.09 -17.95 5.60
N LEU A 224 7.90 -19.22 5.23
CA LEU A 224 7.15 -19.60 4.02
C LEU A 224 5.69 -19.15 4.08
N SER A 225 5.05 -19.36 5.23
CA SER A 225 3.66 -18.95 5.45
C SER A 225 3.50 -17.42 5.35
N VAL A 226 4.43 -16.67 5.94
CA VAL A 226 4.45 -15.20 5.86
C VAL A 226 4.73 -14.73 4.43
N ALA A 227 5.66 -15.37 3.71
CA ALA A 227 5.97 -15.02 2.32
C ALA A 227 4.78 -15.21 1.35
N ALA A 228 3.84 -16.11 1.67
CA ALA A 228 2.63 -16.35 0.88
C ALA A 228 1.53 -15.30 1.10
N ALA A 229 1.51 -14.60 2.24
CA ALA A 229 0.41 -13.70 2.60
C ALA A 229 0.23 -12.48 1.66
N PRO A 230 1.29 -11.80 1.14
CA PRO A 230 1.11 -10.76 0.14
C PRO A 230 0.52 -11.29 -1.17
N ILE A 231 0.90 -12.51 -1.60
CA ILE A 231 0.34 -13.16 -2.80
C ILE A 231 -1.15 -13.42 -2.59
N ALA A 232 -1.53 -13.96 -1.41
CA ALA A 232 -2.93 -14.14 -1.05
C ALA A 232 -3.70 -12.81 -1.10
N LEU A 233 -3.12 -11.73 -0.54
CA LEU A 233 -3.74 -10.41 -0.58
C LEU A 233 -3.90 -9.89 -2.01
N ALA A 234 -2.89 -10.12 -2.86
CA ALA A 234 -2.85 -9.68 -4.24
C ALA A 234 -3.93 -10.32 -5.12
N MET A 235 -4.39 -11.52 -4.76
CA MET A 235 -5.46 -12.23 -5.47
C MET A 235 -6.86 -11.67 -5.18
N PHE A 236 -7.06 -10.96 -4.05
CA PHE A 236 -8.35 -10.36 -3.77
C PHE A 236 -8.69 -9.25 -4.77
N ARG A 237 -9.97 -9.19 -5.14
CA ARG A 237 -10.51 -8.14 -6.00
C ARG A 237 -10.77 -6.87 -5.21
N LEU A 238 -10.44 -5.73 -5.80
CA LEU A 238 -10.74 -4.41 -5.26
C LEU A 238 -12.25 -4.12 -5.42
N PRO A 239 -12.89 -3.48 -4.43
CA PRO A 239 -14.32 -3.18 -4.46
C PRO A 239 -14.67 -2.05 -5.44
N GLY A 240 -15.87 -2.10 -6.02
CA GLY A 240 -16.47 -1.02 -6.83
C GLY A 240 -15.85 -0.83 -8.22
N ARG A 241 -15.91 0.41 -8.74
CA ARG A 241 -15.47 0.79 -10.09
C ARG A 241 -14.56 2.01 -10.12
N MET A 242 -13.78 2.26 -9.07
CA MET A 242 -12.83 3.37 -9.06
C MET A 242 -11.64 3.17 -10.02
N VAL A 243 -11.14 4.27 -10.58
CA VAL A 243 -9.85 4.30 -11.29
C VAL A 243 -8.70 3.77 -10.41
N LEU A 244 -7.76 3.03 -10.99
CA LEU A 244 -6.61 2.52 -10.25
C LEU A 244 -5.59 3.64 -10.05
N ALA A 245 -5.41 4.07 -8.80
CA ALA A 245 -4.50 5.15 -8.46
C ALA A 245 -3.05 4.69 -8.49
N LYS A 246 -2.74 3.48 -7.98
CA LYS A 246 -1.38 2.93 -7.90
C LYS A 246 -0.39 3.96 -7.30
N ASN A 247 -0.85 4.70 -6.29
CA ASN A 247 -0.15 5.82 -5.65
C ASN A 247 0.33 6.93 -6.61
N SER A 248 -0.41 7.20 -7.69
CA SER A 248 -0.19 8.34 -8.57
C SER A 248 -0.90 9.57 -8.04
N SER A 249 -0.15 10.63 -7.72
CA SER A 249 -0.73 11.92 -7.33
C SER A 249 -1.57 12.53 -8.45
N ALA A 250 -1.20 12.31 -9.72
CA ALA A 250 -1.95 12.79 -10.88
C ALA A 250 -3.35 12.16 -10.95
N THR A 251 -3.47 10.86 -10.71
CA THR A 251 -4.77 10.17 -10.67
C THR A 251 -5.64 10.67 -9.52
N ILE A 252 -5.05 10.88 -8.34
CA ILE A 252 -5.78 11.43 -7.19
C ILE A 252 -6.25 12.86 -7.50
N SER A 253 -5.38 13.70 -8.07
CA SER A 253 -5.69 15.07 -8.46
C SER A 253 -6.83 15.12 -9.50
N ALA A 254 -6.81 14.22 -10.49
CA ALA A 254 -7.85 14.12 -11.51
C ALA A 254 -9.24 13.82 -10.90
N ALA A 255 -9.30 12.94 -9.89
CA ALA A 255 -10.54 12.61 -9.18
C ALA A 255 -11.03 13.72 -8.23
N CYS A 256 -10.16 14.66 -7.85
CA CYS A 256 -10.45 15.77 -6.95
C CYS A 256 -10.97 17.04 -7.65
N HIS A 257 -11.20 17.00 -8.96
CA HIS A 257 -11.90 18.07 -9.69
C HIS A 257 -13.41 17.99 -9.41
N CYS A 258 -13.80 18.33 -8.17
CA CYS A 258 -15.18 18.23 -7.69
C CYS A 258 -16.01 19.46 -8.08
N ILE A 259 -17.33 19.26 -8.23
CA ILE A 259 -18.32 20.32 -8.47
C ILE A 259 -19.16 20.46 -7.21
N PRO A 260 -19.22 21.62 -6.53
CA PRO A 260 -20.06 21.81 -5.34
C PRO A 260 -21.57 21.82 -5.65
N ALA A 261 -22.41 21.30 -4.75
CA ALA A 261 -23.86 21.24 -4.93
C ALA A 261 -24.54 22.62 -5.10
N ALA A 262 -24.05 23.67 -4.43
CA ALA A 262 -24.62 25.01 -4.57
C ALA A 262 -24.36 25.66 -5.94
N SER A 263 -23.42 25.13 -6.74
CA SER A 263 -23.15 25.62 -8.10
C SER A 263 -24.11 25.06 -9.15
N SER A 264 -24.89 24.01 -8.82
CA SER A 264 -25.84 23.38 -9.76
C SER A 264 -27.27 23.95 -9.73
N ASP A 265 -27.65 24.70 -8.70
CA ASP A 265 -29.03 25.16 -8.47
C ASP A 265 -29.39 26.52 -9.12
N ASP A 266 -28.42 27.28 -9.65
CA ASP A 266 -28.65 28.69 -10.00
C ASP A 266 -29.10 28.98 -11.45
N THR A 267 -29.71 28.01 -12.16
CA THR A 267 -30.31 28.26 -13.49
C THR A 267 -31.63 27.52 -13.73
N SER A 268 -32.56 27.59 -12.78
CA SER A 268 -33.97 27.29 -13.07
C SER A 268 -34.60 28.46 -13.84
N TYR A 269 -34.65 28.36 -15.18
CA TYR A 269 -35.40 29.28 -16.04
C TYR A 269 -36.91 29.19 -15.72
N LYS A 270 -37.48 30.26 -15.17
CA LYS A 270 -38.92 30.51 -15.26
C LYS A 270 -39.25 31.03 -16.65
N HIS A 271 -40.01 30.26 -17.42
CA HIS A 271 -40.67 30.74 -18.62
C HIS A 271 -41.80 31.72 -18.21
N ASP A 272 -41.88 32.84 -18.94
CA ASP A 272 -43.05 33.73 -19.08
C ASP A 272 -43.44 34.66 -17.91
N VAL A 273 -42.70 35.76 -17.66
CA VAL A 273 -43.29 37.04 -17.17
C VAL A 273 -42.47 38.25 -17.64
N PRO A 274 -43.06 39.36 -18.12
CA PRO A 274 -42.33 40.54 -18.59
C PRO A 274 -41.71 41.39 -17.46
N LEU A 275 -40.44 41.76 -17.68
CA LEU A 275 -39.67 42.93 -17.18
C LEU A 275 -40.12 43.58 -15.86
N LEU A 276 -39.53 43.12 -14.75
CA LEU A 276 -39.26 43.95 -13.57
C LEU A 276 -37.79 43.73 -13.14
N PRO A 277 -37.12 44.73 -12.55
CA PRO A 277 -35.68 44.69 -12.33
C PRO A 277 -35.34 43.59 -11.33
N VAL A 278 -34.72 42.54 -11.83
CA VAL A 278 -34.15 41.43 -11.07
C VAL A 278 -33.13 42.00 -10.09
N LYS A 279 -33.40 41.83 -8.80
CA LYS A 279 -32.41 42.06 -7.74
C LYS A 279 -31.23 41.12 -7.98
N ALA A 280 -30.07 41.73 -8.20
CA ALA A 280 -28.70 41.25 -7.98
C ALA A 280 -28.48 39.73 -8.09
N GLY A 281 -27.87 39.34 -9.22
CA GLY A 281 -27.33 37.99 -9.39
C GLY A 281 -26.30 37.66 -8.32
N MET A 282 -26.45 36.46 -7.75
CA MET A 282 -25.45 35.85 -6.90
C MET A 282 -24.34 35.28 -7.80
N GLN A 283 -23.45 36.13 -8.29
CA GLN A 283 -22.18 35.65 -8.83
C GLN A 283 -21.44 34.98 -7.67
N THR A 284 -21.43 33.65 -7.64
CA THR A 284 -20.62 32.88 -6.68
C THR A 284 -19.18 33.33 -6.88
N THR A 285 -18.59 34.01 -5.90
CA THR A 285 -17.22 34.47 -6.03
C THR A 285 -16.28 33.27 -5.95
N VAL A 286 -15.08 33.36 -6.54
CA VAL A 286 -14.04 32.32 -6.44
C VAL A 286 -13.73 31.96 -4.97
N SER A 287 -13.98 32.89 -4.05
CA SER A 287 -13.86 32.67 -2.61
C SER A 287 -14.93 31.73 -2.06
N ASP A 288 -16.18 31.88 -2.51
CA ASP A 288 -17.33 31.09 -2.06
C ASP A 288 -17.23 29.64 -2.55
N GLU A 289 -16.80 29.43 -3.80
CA GLU A 289 -16.57 28.08 -4.35
C GLU A 289 -15.46 27.35 -3.57
N ALA A 290 -14.37 28.05 -3.25
CA ALA A 290 -13.27 27.49 -2.48
C ALA A 290 -13.68 27.12 -1.04
N GLU A 291 -14.65 27.83 -0.46
CA GLU A 291 -15.21 27.52 0.85
C GLU A 291 -16.11 26.27 0.80
N LEU A 292 -17.00 26.19 -0.19
CA LEU A 292 -17.85 25.01 -0.42
C LEU A 292 -17.02 23.73 -0.66
N LEU A 293 -15.94 23.82 -1.44
CA LEU A 293 -15.02 22.70 -1.66
C LEU A 293 -14.28 22.29 -0.37
N ARG A 294 -13.96 23.25 0.50
CA ARG A 294 -13.36 22.93 1.82
C ARG A 294 -14.36 22.21 2.70
N GLU A 295 -15.61 22.66 2.73
CA GLU A 295 -16.67 22.02 3.50
C GLU A 295 -16.90 20.58 3.02
N MET A 296 -17.05 20.39 1.71
CA MET A 296 -17.13 19.08 1.05
C MET A 296 -15.96 18.17 1.48
N ALA A 297 -14.72 18.66 1.40
CA ALA A 297 -13.54 17.90 1.79
C ALA A 297 -13.53 17.48 3.27
N THR A 298 -14.21 18.22 4.15
CA THR A 298 -14.33 17.88 5.57
C THR A 298 -15.43 16.87 5.90
N GLY A 299 -16.31 16.59 4.93
CA GLY A 299 -17.43 15.67 5.05
C GLY A 299 -17.11 14.23 4.61
N LYS A 300 -18.17 13.46 4.39
CA LYS A 300 -18.10 12.13 3.78
C LYS A 300 -18.23 12.27 2.27
N LEU A 301 -17.38 11.57 1.54
CA LEU A 301 -17.31 11.60 0.09
C LEU A 301 -17.51 10.21 -0.48
N ILE A 302 -18.13 10.15 -1.64
CA ILE A 302 -18.19 8.97 -2.50
C ILE A 302 -17.67 9.38 -3.89
N TRP A 303 -17.03 8.48 -4.60
CA TRP A 303 -16.53 8.71 -5.94
C TRP A 303 -17.46 8.03 -6.95
N GLY A 304 -17.82 8.74 -8.01
CA GLY A 304 -18.66 8.21 -9.07
C GLY A 304 -19.13 9.31 -10.02
N VAL A 305 -20.21 9.05 -10.73
CA VAL A 305 -20.83 9.98 -11.66
C VAL A 305 -21.57 11.06 -10.87
N VAL A 306 -21.12 12.31 -11.03
CA VAL A 306 -21.75 13.48 -10.46
C VAL A 306 -22.56 14.16 -11.56
N SER A 307 -23.88 14.21 -11.39
CA SER A 307 -24.79 14.90 -12.29
C SER A 307 -24.68 16.41 -12.06
N SER A 308 -24.43 17.19 -13.10
CA SER A 308 -24.44 18.65 -13.02
C SER A 308 -25.02 19.26 -14.28
N ASN A 309 -25.93 20.22 -14.10
CA ASN A 309 -26.46 21.07 -15.18
C ASN A 309 -25.35 21.90 -15.85
N ALA A 310 -24.18 22.09 -15.20
CA ALA A 310 -23.03 22.78 -15.78
C ALA A 310 -22.38 21.99 -16.94
N LEU A 311 -22.52 20.66 -16.96
CA LEU A 311 -22.02 19.81 -18.05
C LEU A 311 -22.89 19.91 -19.31
N GLU A 312 -24.17 20.26 -19.15
CA GLU A 312 -25.09 20.54 -20.28
C GLU A 312 -24.67 21.79 -21.07
N ARG A 313 -23.79 22.62 -20.51
CA ARG A 313 -23.28 23.86 -21.12
C ARG A 313 -21.92 23.73 -21.79
N SER A 314 -21.27 22.56 -21.73
CA SER A 314 -19.98 22.34 -22.38
C SER A 314 -20.12 22.24 -23.91
N GLU A 315 -19.06 22.56 -24.66
CA GLU A 315 -18.99 22.56 -26.14
C GLU A 315 -19.37 21.23 -26.85
N TYR A 316 -19.73 20.19 -26.09
CA TYR A 316 -20.12 18.88 -26.58
C TYR A 316 -21.64 18.72 -26.70
N SER A 317 -22.31 19.72 -27.29
CA SER A 317 -23.74 19.66 -27.66
C SER A 317 -23.92 18.75 -28.88
N GLY A 318 -23.93 17.44 -28.63
CA GLY A 318 -24.20 16.35 -29.56
C GLY A 318 -24.66 15.10 -28.79
N GLU A 319 -25.17 14.08 -29.48
CA GLU A 319 -25.80 12.88 -28.87
C GLU A 319 -25.06 12.34 -27.63
N GLY A 320 -25.59 12.65 -26.45
CA GLY A 320 -25.11 12.18 -25.15
C GLY A 320 -24.20 13.18 -24.42
N ASN A 321 -24.76 14.04 -23.57
CA ASN A 321 -23.98 14.87 -22.64
C ASN A 321 -23.07 13.97 -21.79
N PRO A 322 -21.73 14.09 -21.89
CA PRO A 322 -20.82 13.22 -21.16
C PRO A 322 -20.91 13.51 -19.66
N GLY A 323 -21.01 12.46 -18.84
CA GLY A 323 -21.04 12.60 -17.39
C GLY A 323 -19.67 13.01 -16.82
N HIS A 324 -19.62 13.48 -15.58
CA HIS A 324 -18.36 13.78 -14.89
C HIS A 324 -18.10 12.82 -13.75
N LEU A 325 -16.85 12.36 -13.61
CA LEU A 325 -16.42 11.49 -12.52
C LEU A 325 -15.63 12.27 -11.49
N ALA A 326 -16.16 12.39 -10.27
CA ALA A 326 -15.50 13.10 -9.19
C ALA A 326 -15.96 12.58 -7.82
N PHE A 327 -15.35 13.11 -6.75
CA PHE A 327 -15.93 12.97 -5.43
C PHE A 327 -17.16 13.87 -5.29
N GLY A 328 -18.24 13.31 -4.76
CA GLY A 328 -19.44 14.04 -4.39
C GLY A 328 -19.89 13.75 -2.96
N THR A 329 -20.78 14.60 -2.45
CA THR A 329 -21.39 14.49 -1.12
C THR A 329 -22.69 13.67 -1.16
N PRO A 330 -23.25 13.26 -0.01
CA PRO A 330 -24.51 12.51 0.03
C PRO A 330 -25.70 13.20 -0.65
N GLU A 331 -25.67 14.53 -0.73
CA GLU A 331 -26.73 15.34 -1.33
C GLU A 331 -26.72 15.26 -2.87
N GLN A 332 -25.57 14.94 -3.47
CA GLN A 332 -25.35 14.98 -4.93
C GLN A 332 -25.74 13.69 -5.66
N GLN A 333 -26.37 12.72 -4.97
CA GLN A 333 -26.87 11.46 -5.52
C GLN A 333 -25.87 10.77 -6.48
N VAL A 334 -24.62 10.64 -6.06
CA VAL A 334 -23.54 10.07 -6.89
C VAL A 334 -23.84 8.62 -7.24
N THR A 335 -23.71 8.26 -8.52
CA THR A 335 -23.95 6.90 -9.03
C THR A 335 -22.68 6.23 -9.55
N GLU A 336 -22.69 4.91 -9.72
CA GLU A 336 -21.53 4.19 -10.26
C GLU A 336 -21.34 4.45 -11.78
N PRO A 337 -20.09 4.46 -12.29
CA PRO A 337 -19.85 4.57 -13.72
C PRO A 337 -20.41 3.36 -14.48
N VAL A 338 -21.00 3.64 -15.64
CA VAL A 338 -21.61 2.67 -16.55
C VAL A 338 -20.64 2.37 -17.69
N GLU A 339 -20.45 1.08 -17.98
CA GLU A 339 -19.58 0.63 -19.07
C GLU A 339 -20.04 1.18 -20.42
N GLY A 340 -19.11 1.73 -21.20
CA GLY A 340 -19.40 2.28 -22.53
C GLY A 340 -19.93 3.71 -22.55
N ASN A 341 -20.39 4.26 -21.40
CA ASN A 341 -20.77 5.67 -21.32
C ASN A 341 -19.55 6.59 -21.40
N TYR A 342 -19.71 7.73 -22.05
CA TYR A 342 -18.66 8.73 -22.19
C TYR A 342 -18.63 9.65 -20.97
N TYR A 343 -17.43 9.86 -20.44
CA TYR A 343 -17.19 10.78 -19.34
C TYR A 343 -16.16 11.82 -19.74
N ALA A 344 -16.44 13.07 -19.40
CA ALA A 344 -15.59 14.22 -19.64
C ALA A 344 -15.62 15.11 -18.40
N ALA A 345 -14.48 15.69 -18.02
CA ALA A 345 -14.47 16.61 -16.89
C ALA A 345 -14.86 18.02 -17.33
N VAL A 346 -15.44 18.77 -16.40
CA VAL A 346 -15.63 20.22 -16.52
C VAL A 346 -14.25 20.87 -16.65
N ARG A 347 -14.07 21.72 -17.67
CA ARG A 347 -12.84 22.49 -17.90
C ARG A 347 -12.82 23.76 -17.07
#